data_AF-A0AAX3SH15-F1
#
_entry.id   AF-A0AAX3SH15-F1
#
_cell.length_a   1.000
_cell.length_b   1.000
_cell.length_c   1.000
_cell.angle_alpha   90.00
_cell.angle_beta   90.00
_cell.angle_gamma   90.00
#
_symmetry.space_group_name_H-M   'P 1'
#
loop_
_entity.id
_entity.type
_entity.pdbx_description
1 polymer ?
#
loop_
_entity_poly.entity_id
_entity_poly.type
_entity_poly.pdbx_seq_one_letter_code
_entity_poly.pdbx_strand_id
1 'polypeptide(L)'
;MTNLMGLKVLISPDTPKLQLSEGCPVTPAFRIEMNAWMREFFGEWNLIEDGQCLHDRLNNILHMNPRTWDRVRAAAEKGQTP
;
A
#
# COMPACT_ATOMS: atom_id res chain seq x y z
N MET A 1 12.01 -8.10 7.98
CA MET A 1 11.39 -8.78 6.83
C MET A 1 10.01 -9.24 7.28
N THR A 2 8.97 -8.82 6.58
CA THR A 2 7.58 -9.05 6.97
C THR A 2 7.17 -10.46 6.56
N ASN A 3 6.88 -11.32 7.53
CA ASN A 3 6.55 -12.73 7.30
C ASN A 3 5.21 -13.08 7.98
N LEU A 4 4.45 -13.98 7.36
CA LEU A 4 3.18 -14.50 7.89
C LEU A 4 3.10 -16.00 7.61
N MET A 5 2.95 -16.82 8.65
CA MET A 5 2.86 -18.28 8.55
C MET A 5 4.02 -18.93 7.75
N GLY A 6 5.23 -18.39 7.88
CA GLY A 6 6.41 -18.87 7.13
C GLY A 6 6.50 -18.39 5.68
N LEU A 7 5.49 -17.66 5.19
CA LEU A 7 5.50 -17.03 3.86
C LEU A 7 6.01 -15.60 3.95
N LYS A 8 6.72 -15.16 2.91
CA LYS A 8 7.16 -13.77 2.77
C LYS A 8 5.97 -12.90 2.39
N VAL A 9 5.82 -11.74 3.02
CA VAL A 9 4.77 -10.77 2.69
C VAL A 9 5.38 -9.60 1.91
N LEU A 10 4.80 -9.28 0.76
CA LEU A 10 5.10 -8.10 -0.03
C LEU A 10 3.89 -7.17 -0.01
N ILE A 11 4.12 -5.97 0.51
CA ILE A 11 3.08 -4.95 0.63
C ILE A 11 3.13 -4.08 -0.63
N SER A 12 2.07 -4.14 -1.44
CA SER A 12 1.90 -3.29 -2.62
C SER A 12 1.56 -1.86 -2.16
N PRO A 13 2.38 -0.84 -2.44
CA PRO A 13 2.11 0.52 -1.97
C PRO A 13 0.89 1.11 -2.69
N ASP A 14 0.21 2.04 -2.02
CA ASP A 14 -0.82 2.84 -2.65
C ASP A 14 -0.20 3.83 -3.64
N THR A 15 -0.93 4.07 -4.73
CA THR A 15 -0.54 5.01 -5.77
C THR A 15 -1.52 6.18 -5.75
N PRO A 16 -1.04 7.44 -5.73
CA PRO A 16 -1.91 8.60 -5.85
C PRO A 16 -2.71 8.53 -7.15
N LYS A 17 -4.02 8.81 -7.09
CA LYS A 17 -4.83 8.85 -8.32
C LYS A 17 -4.43 10.00 -9.24
N LEU A 18 -3.99 11.11 -8.65
CA LEU A 18 -3.53 12.28 -9.37
C LEU A 18 -2.37 12.92 -8.64
N GLN A 19 -1.41 13.41 -9.41
CA GLN A 19 -0.26 14.19 -8.95
C GLN A 19 0.15 15.16 -10.05
N LEU A 20 0.89 16.21 -9.70
CA LEU A 20 1.47 17.10 -10.69
C LEU A 20 2.39 16.32 -11.63
N SER A 21 2.22 16.56 -12.93
CA SER A 21 3.12 16.02 -13.95
C SER A 21 4.56 16.47 -13.68
N GLU A 22 5.53 15.59 -13.99
CA GLU A 22 6.95 15.88 -13.77
C GLU A 22 7.40 17.15 -14.50
N GLY A 23 6.84 17.40 -15.69
CA GLY A 23 7.14 18.59 -16.51
C GLY A 23 6.51 19.91 -16.04
N CYS A 24 5.65 19.90 -15.01
CA CYS A 24 5.05 21.14 -14.49
C CYS A 24 6.15 22.04 -13.85
N PRO A 25 6.39 23.27 -14.34
CA PRO A 25 7.49 24.10 -13.87
C PRO A 25 7.13 24.81 -12.55
N VAL A 26 7.24 24.07 -11.44
CA VAL A 26 7.01 24.57 -10.08
C VAL A 26 8.21 24.31 -9.18
N THR A 27 8.30 25.03 -8.07
CA THR A 27 9.36 24.77 -7.08
C THR A 27 9.17 23.39 -6.43
N PRO A 28 10.25 22.74 -5.96
CA PRO A 28 10.14 21.46 -5.26
C PRO A 28 9.23 21.52 -4.02
N ALA A 29 9.30 22.60 -3.25
CA ALA A 29 8.47 22.80 -2.06
C ALA A 29 6.97 22.85 -2.42
N PHE A 30 6.61 23.65 -3.44
CA PHE A 30 5.23 23.72 -3.91
C PHE A 30 4.74 22.38 -4.45
N ARG A 31 5.59 21.64 -5.16
CA ARG A 31 5.23 20.31 -5.67
C ARG A 31 4.87 19.35 -4.54
N ILE A 32 5.63 19.35 -3.45
CA ILE A 32 5.37 18.49 -2.30
C ILE A 32 4.01 18.84 -1.67
N GLU A 33 3.76 20.12 -1.41
CA GLU A 33 2.50 20.58 -0.81
C GLU A 33 1.31 20.30 -1.72
N MET A 34 1.44 20.59 -3.02
CA MET A 34 0.36 20.37 -3.98
C MET A 34 0.07 18.88 -4.17
N ASN A 35 1.09 18.03 -4.29
CA ASN A 35 0.89 16.58 -4.39
C ASN A 35 0.27 16.01 -3.09
N ALA A 36 0.62 16.54 -1.93
CA ALA A 36 -0.01 16.16 -0.66
C ALA A 36 -1.50 16.54 -0.65
N TRP A 37 -1.83 17.77 -1.05
CA TRP A 37 -3.22 18.23 -1.18
C TRP A 37 -4.01 17.39 -2.21
N MET A 38 -3.42 17.10 -3.37
CA MET A 38 -4.05 16.27 -4.40
C MET A 38 -4.28 14.84 -3.92
N ARG A 39 -3.34 14.28 -3.17
CA ARG A 39 -3.48 12.96 -2.55
C ARG A 39 -4.64 12.94 -1.56
N GLU A 40 -4.80 13.98 -0.74
CA GLU A 40 -5.92 14.10 0.20
C GLU A 40 -7.26 14.25 -0.54
N PHE A 41 -7.29 15.09 -1.58
CA PHE A 41 -8.52 15.41 -2.30
C PHE A 41 -9.00 14.28 -3.24
N PHE A 42 -8.11 13.75 -4.06
CA PHE A 42 -8.44 12.69 -5.04
C PHE A 42 -8.33 11.29 -4.45
N GLY A 43 -7.55 11.13 -3.38
CA GLY A 43 -7.25 9.85 -2.77
C GLY A 43 -6.24 9.04 -3.57
N GLU A 44 -6.21 7.75 -3.25
CA GLU A 44 -5.26 6.78 -3.77
C GLU A 44 -5.97 5.57 -4.35
N TRP A 45 -5.23 4.78 -5.12
CA TRP A 45 -5.67 3.48 -5.59
C TRP A 45 -4.57 2.44 -5.33
N ASN A 46 -4.97 1.18 -5.25
CA ASN A 46 -4.05 0.05 -5.15
C ASN A 46 -4.50 -1.02 -6.14
N LEU A 47 -3.55 -1.76 -6.69
CA LEU A 47 -3.84 -2.90 -7.56
C LEU A 47 -4.58 -4.02 -6.81
N ILE A 48 -4.34 -4.15 -5.51
CA ILE A 48 -4.95 -5.16 -4.64
C ILE A 48 -5.99 -4.48 -3.76
N GLU A 49 -7.24 -4.93 -3.83
CA GLU A 49 -8.34 -4.36 -3.04
C GLU A 49 -8.21 -4.70 -1.54
N ASP A 50 -8.92 -3.95 -0.71
CA ASP A 50 -8.94 -4.17 0.72
C ASP A 50 -9.51 -5.54 1.08
N GLY A 51 -8.80 -6.29 1.92
CA GLY A 51 -9.16 -7.65 2.31
C GLY A 51 -8.69 -8.72 1.32
N GLN A 52 -8.10 -8.34 0.18
CA GLN A 52 -7.52 -9.31 -0.76
C GLN A 52 -6.07 -9.64 -0.43
N CYS A 53 -5.72 -10.90 -0.66
CA CYS A 53 -4.36 -11.42 -0.57
C CYS A 53 -4.11 -12.35 -1.76
N LEU A 54 -3.10 -12.02 -2.56
CA LEU A 54 -2.69 -12.83 -3.71
C LEU A 54 -1.49 -13.68 -3.33
N HIS A 55 -1.56 -14.98 -3.58
CA HIS A 55 -0.45 -15.89 -3.30
C HIS A 55 0.32 -16.21 -4.59
N ASP A 56 1.53 -15.66 -4.70
CA ASP A 56 2.52 -16.10 -5.68
C ASP A 56 3.16 -17.41 -5.21
N ARG A 57 2.65 -18.52 -5.75
CA ARG A 57 3.11 -19.87 -5.42
C ARG A 57 4.51 -20.18 -5.93
N LEU A 58 4.99 -19.49 -6.96
CA LEU A 58 6.33 -19.74 -7.51
C LEU A 58 7.40 -19.24 -6.54
N ASN A 59 7.17 -18.06 -5.98
CA ASN A 59 8.12 -17.41 -5.07
C ASN A 59 7.77 -17.56 -3.58
N ASN A 60 6.65 -18.21 -3.25
CA ASN A 60 6.08 -18.32 -1.89
C ASN A 60 5.89 -16.94 -1.23
N ILE A 61 5.29 -16.01 -1.98
CA ILE A 61 5.06 -14.62 -1.54
C ILE A 61 3.55 -14.34 -1.45
N LEU A 62 3.14 -13.70 -0.36
CA LEU A 62 1.82 -13.12 -0.21
C LEU A 62 1.85 -11.64 -0.57
N HIS A 63 1.05 -11.23 -1.55
CA HIS A 63 0.88 -9.85 -1.93
C HIS A 63 -0.41 -9.29 -1.33
N MET A 64 -0.32 -8.14 -0.69
CA MET A 64 -1.47 -7.45 -0.12
C MET A 64 -1.24 -5.95 -0.09
N ASN A 65 -2.32 -5.17 0.06
CA ASN A 65 -2.20 -3.74 0.26
C ASN A 65 -1.89 -3.38 1.73
N PRO A 66 -1.49 -2.14 2.04
CA PRO A 66 -1.04 -1.76 3.39
C PRO A 66 -2.14 -1.90 4.43
N ARG A 67 -3.38 -1.48 4.09
CA ARG A 67 -4.55 -1.56 4.97
C ARG A 67 -4.88 -3.00 5.38
N THR A 68 -4.77 -3.94 4.45
CA THR A 68 -4.98 -5.36 4.70
C THR A 68 -3.89 -5.92 5.59
N TRP A 69 -2.62 -5.58 5.31
CA TRP A 69 -1.51 -6.01 6.16
C TRP A 69 -1.64 -5.50 7.60
N ASP A 70 -2.02 -4.24 7.79
CA ASP A 70 -2.21 -3.66 9.12
C ASP A 70 -3.27 -4.42 9.93
N ARG A 71 -4.39 -4.81 9.29
CA ARG A 71 -5.44 -5.63 9.92
C ARG A 71 -4.94 -7.02 10.28
N VAL A 72 -4.22 -7.67 9.35
CA VAL A 72 -3.67 -9.02 9.57
C VAL A 72 -2.64 -9.02 10.69
N ARG A 73 -1.72 -8.05 10.70
CA ARG A 73 -0.72 -7.89 11.77
C ARG A 73 -1.40 -7.69 13.12
N ALA A 74 -2.40 -6.79 13.20
CA ALA A 74 -3.13 -6.53 14.44
C ALA A 74 -3.90 -7.76 14.94
N ALA A 75 -4.45 -8.60 14.05
CA ALA A 75 -5.11 -9.85 14.42
C ALA A 75 -4.11 -10.90 14.94
N ALA A 76 -2.96 -11.03 14.27
CA ALA A 76 -1.89 -11.94 14.68
C ALA A 76 -1.35 -11.59 16.08
N GLU A 77 -1.16 -10.30 16.39
CA GLU A 77 -0.72 -9.83 17.71
C GLU A 77 -1.73 -10.14 18.82
N LYS A 78 -3.03 -10.19 18.50
CA LYS A 78 -4.10 -10.50 19.45
C LYS A 78 -4.29 -11.99 19.70
N GLY A 79 -3.51 -12.86 19.05
CA GLY A 79 -3.69 -14.32 19.11
C GLY A 79 -5.04 -14.76 18.54
N GLN A 80 -5.71 -13.89 17.78
CA GLN A 80 -6.96 -14.20 17.10
C GLN A 80 -6.60 -14.80 15.75
N THR A 81 -6.57 -16.13 15.68
CA THR A 81 -6.64 -16.81 14.39
C THR A 81 -7.98 -16.47 13.75
N PRO A 82 -8.00 -16.05 12.46
CA PRO A 82 -9.24 -15.82 11.73
C PRO A 82 -10.10 -17.10 11.63
#